data_AF-Q5C044-F1
#
_entry.id   AF-Q5C044-F1
#
_cell.length_a   1.000
_cell.length_b   1.000
_cell.length_c   1.000
_cell.angle_alpha   90.00
_cell.angle_beta   90.00
_cell.angle_gamma   90.00
#
_symmetry.space_group_name_H-M   'P 1'
#
loop_
_entity.id
_entity.type
_entity.pdbx_description
1 polymer ?
#
loop_
_entity_poly.entity_id
_entity_poly.type
_entity_poly.pdbx_seq_one_letter_code
_entity_poly.pdbx_strand_id
1 'polypeptide(L)'
;MTWECEICLSGFSFIRFLMNDSYLRDFNMFATKKICERIPPGRSKNVCVNFVTKYLPKILDEIGSAAKPEELCKDLEACNSTEVMLHTIKRNFSNGKQFYQLPGINELIGKVEAAVLNRLYQIKLLDVLIRGV
;
A
#
# COMPACT_ATOMS: atom_id res chain seq x y z
N MET A 1 -24.50 0.75 -11.39
CA MET A 1 -23.05 0.71 -11.17
C MET A 1 -22.56 2.10 -11.49
N THR A 2 -22.33 2.92 -10.48
CA THR A 2 -21.81 4.28 -10.62
C THR A 2 -20.28 4.31 -10.55
N TRP A 3 -19.68 5.43 -10.97
CA TRP A 3 -18.23 5.62 -10.94
C TRP A 3 -17.72 5.73 -9.50
N GLU A 4 -18.51 6.31 -8.59
CA GLU A 4 -18.20 6.39 -7.16
C GLU A 4 -18.04 5.00 -6.56
N CYS A 5 -18.97 4.09 -6.90
CA CYS A 5 -18.94 2.72 -6.43
C CYS A 5 -17.73 1.96 -7.00
N GLU A 6 -17.45 2.11 -8.30
CA GLU A 6 -16.31 1.44 -8.95
C GLU A 6 -14.95 1.91 -8.40
N ILE A 7 -14.78 3.22 -8.20
CA ILE A 7 -13.57 3.79 -7.60
C ILE A 7 -13.42 3.32 -6.16
N CYS A 8 -14.50 3.35 -5.38
CA CYS A 8 -14.47 2.90 -4.00
C CYS A 8 -14.06 1.43 -3.90
N LEU A 9 -14.73 0.54 -4.64
CA LEU A 9 -14.46 -0.90 -4.63
C LEU A 9 -13.02 -1.18 -5.06
N SER A 10 -12.55 -0.52 -6.11
CA SER A 10 -11.18 -0.66 -6.61
C SER A 10 -10.15 -0.14 -5.61
N GLY A 11 -10.39 1.04 -5.01
CA GLY A 11 -9.53 1.66 -4.03
C GLY A 11 -9.36 0.80 -2.77
N PHE A 12 -10.45 0.32 -2.17
CA PHE A 12 -10.36 -0.55 -1.00
C PHE A 12 -9.80 -1.93 -1.31
N SER A 13 -10.02 -2.44 -2.52
CA SER A 13 -9.37 -3.67 -2.98
C SER A 13 -7.86 -3.48 -3.11
N PHE A 14 -7.43 -2.34 -3.65
CA PHE A 14 -6.02 -2.00 -3.77
C PHE A 14 -5.36 -1.83 -2.41
N ILE A 15 -5.97 -1.06 -1.52
CA ILE A 15 -5.47 -0.86 -0.16
C ILE A 15 -5.27 -2.22 0.50
N ARG A 16 -6.24 -3.14 0.38
CA ARG A 16 -6.07 -4.50 0.90
C ARG A 16 -4.94 -5.30 0.27
N PHE A 17 -4.80 -5.22 -1.05
CA PHE A 17 -3.68 -5.86 -1.75
C PHE A 17 -2.34 -5.34 -1.22
N LEU A 18 -2.19 -4.01 -1.10
CA LEU A 18 -0.98 -3.39 -0.58
C LEU A 18 -0.69 -3.79 0.87
N MET A 19 -1.72 -3.90 1.70
CA MET A 19 -1.55 -4.23 3.13
C MET A 19 -1.34 -5.72 3.40
N ASN A 20 -1.69 -6.61 2.47
CA ASN A 20 -1.42 -8.06 2.59
C ASN A 20 -0.12 -8.48 1.90
N ASP A 21 0.46 -7.64 1.04
CA ASP A 21 1.76 -7.87 0.44
C ASP A 21 2.88 -7.64 1.47
N SER A 22 3.72 -8.65 1.69
CA SER A 22 4.76 -8.60 2.73
C SER A 22 5.83 -7.54 2.46
N TYR A 23 6.20 -7.32 1.19
CA TYR A 23 7.20 -6.31 0.82
C TYR A 23 6.68 -4.90 1.12
N LEU A 24 5.42 -4.64 0.78
CA LEU A 24 4.79 -3.35 1.02
C LEU A 24 4.53 -3.11 2.51
N ARG A 25 4.21 -4.15 3.29
CA ARG A 25 4.15 -4.06 4.76
C ARG A 25 5.50 -3.68 5.36
N ASP A 26 6.57 -4.34 4.92
CA ASP A 26 7.93 -4.05 5.38
C ASP A 26 8.38 -2.64 5.00
N PHE A 27 8.04 -2.18 3.79
CA PHE A 27 8.30 -0.82 3.35
C PHE A 27 7.58 0.21 4.22
N ASN A 28 6.30 0.00 4.54
CA ASN A 28 5.55 0.90 5.43
C ASN A 28 6.18 0.95 6.82
N MET A 29 6.52 -0.20 7.41
CA MET A 29 7.23 -0.25 8.69
C MET A 29 8.56 0.50 8.65
N PHE A 30 9.33 0.32 7.59
CA PHE A 30 10.59 1.04 7.37
C PHE A 30 10.36 2.55 7.25
N ALA A 31 9.43 2.98 6.40
CA ALA A 31 9.14 4.38 6.14
C ALA A 31 8.66 5.11 7.41
N THR A 32 7.76 4.50 8.19
CA THR A 32 7.29 5.12 9.43
C THR A 32 8.38 5.15 10.50
N LYS A 33 9.27 4.15 10.56
CA LYS A 33 10.45 4.20 11.43
C LYS A 33 11.39 5.36 11.05
N LYS A 34 11.55 5.66 9.76
CA LYS A 34 12.31 6.83 9.28
C LYS A 34 11.71 8.17 9.70
N ILE A 35 10.40 8.25 9.91
CA ILE A 35 9.76 9.43 10.48
C ILE A 35 10.23 9.64 11.93
N CYS A 36 10.28 8.57 12.74
CA CYS A 36 10.76 8.67 14.12
C CYS A 36 12.24 9.07 14.21
N GLU A 37 13.06 8.75 13.20
CA GLU A 37 14.47 9.18 13.16
C GLU A 37 14.63 10.70 13.02
N ARG A 38 13.65 11.39 12.42
CA ARG A 38 13.64 12.86 12.29
C ARG A 38 13.26 13.60 13.57
N ILE A 39 12.74 12.90 14.57
CA ILE A 39 12.39 13.49 15.87
C ILE A 39 13.67 13.59 16.72
N PRO A 40 13.97 14.77 17.32
CA PRO A 40 15.10 14.92 18.22
C PRO A 40 15.07 13.91 19.38
N PRO A 41 16.23 13.52 19.93
CA PRO A 41 16.30 12.61 21.07
C PRO A 41 15.44 13.09 22.25
N GLY A 42 14.72 12.17 22.89
CA GLY A 42 13.87 12.47 24.04
C GLY A 42 12.56 11.69 24.04
N ARG A 43 11.63 12.12 24.91
CA ARG A 43 10.35 11.43 25.15
C ARG A 43 9.53 11.25 23.86
N SER A 44 9.45 12.28 23.01
CA SER A 44 8.68 12.23 21.77
C SER A 44 9.19 11.19 20.78
N LYS A 45 10.52 11.05 20.65
CA LYS A 45 11.13 10.01 19.81
C LYS A 45 10.78 8.62 20.33
N ASN A 46 10.90 8.40 21.64
CA ASN A 46 10.57 7.12 22.27
C ASN A 46 9.09 6.76 22.10
N VAL A 47 8.19 7.75 22.25
CA VAL A 47 6.76 7.55 21.99
C VAL A 47 6.51 7.16 20.54
N CYS A 48 7.14 7.84 19.57
CA CYS A 48 7.02 7.49 18.15
C CYS A 48 7.49 6.07 17.87
N VAL A 49 8.69 5.71 18.32
CA VAL A 49 9.26 4.37 18.11
C VAL A 49 8.36 3.30 18.73
N ASN A 50 7.91 3.50 19.97
CA ASN A 50 6.99 2.57 20.62
C ASN A 50 5.67 2.46 19.87
N PHE A 51 5.15 3.58 19.36
CA PHE A 51 3.90 3.58 18.61
C PHE A 51 4.03 2.77 17.32
N VAL A 52 5.07 3.05 16.53
CA VAL A 52 5.37 2.37 15.27
C VAL A 52 5.62 0.88 15.50
N THR A 53 6.40 0.51 16.52
CA THR A 53 6.70 -0.90 16.76
C THR A 53 5.50 -1.69 17.27
N LYS A 54 4.65 -1.09 18.11
CA LYS A 54 3.56 -1.81 18.79
C LYS A 54 2.23 -1.79 18.03
N TYR A 55 1.89 -0.66 17.43
CA TYR A 55 0.55 -0.44 16.87
C TYR A 55 0.54 -0.51 15.35
N LEU A 56 1.60 -0.05 14.66
CA LEU A 56 1.59 -0.07 13.19
C LEU A 56 1.38 -1.47 12.61
N PRO A 57 2.03 -2.57 13.09
CA PRO A 57 1.77 -3.90 12.57
C PRO A 57 0.29 -4.30 12.69
N LYS A 58 -0.32 -3.99 13.84
CA LYS A 58 -1.74 -4.28 14.10
C LYS A 58 -2.66 -3.46 13.20
N ILE A 59 -2.36 -2.18 12.99
CA ILE A 59 -3.11 -1.32 12.07
C ILE A 59 -3.00 -1.85 10.64
N LEU A 60 -1.81 -2.27 10.20
CA LEU A 60 -1.62 -2.86 8.88
C LEU A 60 -2.39 -4.19 8.74
N ASP A 61 -2.37 -5.03 9.78
CA ASP A 61 -3.15 -6.27 9.81
C ASP A 61 -4.65 -6.01 9.79
N GLU A 62 -5.15 -5.06 10.58
CA GLU A 62 -6.55 -4.65 10.60
C GLU A 62 -6.98 -4.10 9.23
N ILE A 63 -6.15 -3.29 8.56
CA ILE A 63 -6.47 -2.79 7.21
C ILE A 63 -6.40 -3.93 6.17
N GLY A 64 -5.42 -4.82 6.27
CA GLY A 64 -5.29 -5.99 5.38
C GLY A 64 -6.42 -7.01 5.54
N SER A 65 -6.97 -7.12 6.75
CA SER A 65 -8.09 -7.98 7.10
C SER A 65 -9.45 -7.25 7.17
N ALA A 66 -9.49 -5.95 6.87
CA ALA A 66 -10.67 -5.10 7.05
C ALA A 66 -11.91 -5.61 6.29
N ALA A 67 -13.08 -5.20 6.78
CA ALA A 67 -14.41 -5.39 6.19
C ALA A 67 -14.37 -5.35 4.67
N LYS A 68 -15.06 -6.27 3.98
CA LYS A 68 -14.99 -6.46 2.52
C LYS A 68 -15.13 -5.14 1.74
N PRO A 69 -14.49 -4.92 0.58
CA PRO A 69 -14.57 -3.61 -0.10
C PRO A 69 -16.04 -3.24 -0.33
N GLU A 70 -16.86 -4.26 -0.54
CA GLU A 70 -18.31 -4.18 -0.64
C GLU A 70 -19.01 -3.62 0.61
N GLU A 71 -18.59 -4.01 1.81
CA GLU A 71 -19.13 -3.51 3.09
C GLU A 71 -18.71 -2.06 3.32
N LEU A 72 -17.42 -1.76 3.16
CA LEU A 72 -16.89 -0.40 3.34
C LEU A 72 -17.51 0.59 2.37
N CYS A 73 -17.66 0.21 1.09
CA CYS A 73 -18.26 1.10 0.10
C CYS A 73 -19.75 1.29 0.26
N LYS A 74 -20.44 0.33 0.90
CA LYS A 74 -21.84 0.48 1.30
C LYS A 74 -21.96 1.43 2.50
N ASP A 75 -21.10 1.27 3.50
CA ASP A 75 -21.09 2.11 4.71
C ASP A 75 -20.74 3.56 4.39
N LEU A 76 -19.90 3.79 3.38
CA LEU A 76 -19.58 5.12 2.85
C LEU A 76 -20.64 5.67 1.89
N GLU A 77 -21.73 4.94 1.67
CA GLU A 77 -22.81 5.27 0.73
C GLU A 77 -22.35 5.45 -0.73
N ALA A 78 -21.11 5.07 -1.04
CA ALA A 78 -20.55 5.13 -2.38
C ALA A 78 -21.14 4.03 -3.30
N CYS A 79 -21.63 2.94 -2.73
CA CYS A 79 -22.34 1.88 -3.42
C CYS A 79 -23.69 1.60 -2.76
N ASN A 80 -24.73 1.35 -3.57
CA ASN A 80 -25.96 0.74 -3.07
C ASN A 80 -25.89 -0.80 -3.09
N SER A 81 -26.86 -1.45 -2.42
CA SER A 81 -26.88 -2.92 -2.29
C SER A 81 -26.97 -3.66 -3.63
N THR A 82 -27.65 -3.08 -4.63
CA THR A 82 -27.78 -3.66 -5.98
C THR A 82 -26.46 -3.62 -6.73
N GLU A 83 -25.69 -2.53 -6.57
CA GLU A 83 -24.39 -2.36 -7.22
C GLU A 83 -23.33 -3.29 -6.66
N VAL A 84 -23.30 -3.44 -5.33
CA VAL A 84 -22.47 -4.43 -4.65
C VAL A 84 -22.77 -5.83 -5.18
N MET A 85 -24.05 -6.21 -5.27
CA MET A 85 -24.45 -7.51 -5.81
C MET A 85 -23.95 -7.73 -7.25
N LEU A 86 -24.15 -6.75 -8.13
CA LEU A 86 -23.67 -6.80 -9.52
C LEU A 86 -22.14 -6.95 -9.60
N HIS A 87 -21.40 -6.28 -8.71
CA HIS A 87 -19.96 -6.37 -8.65
C HIS A 87 -19.50 -7.75 -8.16
N THR A 88 -20.11 -8.31 -7.12
CA THR A 88 -19.79 -9.66 -6.62
C THR A 88 -20.02 -10.73 -7.69
N ILE A 89 -21.11 -10.62 -8.48
CA ILE A 89 -21.37 -11.52 -9.61
C ILE A 89 -20.25 -11.41 -10.67
N LYS A 90 -19.81 -10.20 -11.01
CA LYS A 90 -18.70 -9.97 -11.95
C LYS A 90 -17.35 -10.47 -11.42
N ARG A 91 -17.09 -10.36 -10.12
CA ARG A 91 -15.81 -10.77 -9.48
C ARG A 91 -15.55 -12.27 -9.51
N ASN A 92 -16.60 -13.08 -9.45
CA ASN A 92 -16.48 -14.53 -9.65
C ASN A 92 -15.92 -14.89 -11.05
N PHE A 93 -15.75 -13.91 -11.94
CA PHE A 93 -15.24 -14.08 -13.30
C PHE A 93 -13.83 -13.50 -13.56
N SER A 94 -13.17 -12.80 -12.61
CA SER A 94 -11.84 -12.17 -12.88
C SER A 94 -11.02 -11.88 -11.61
N ASN A 95 -10.01 -12.72 -11.34
CA ASN A 95 -9.03 -12.49 -10.27
C ASN A 95 -7.73 -11.84 -10.81
N GLY A 96 -7.22 -10.83 -10.09
CA GLY A 96 -5.83 -10.34 -10.12
C GLY A 96 -5.35 -9.52 -11.33
N LYS A 97 -5.83 -9.81 -12.55
CA LYS A 97 -5.32 -9.16 -13.77
C LYS A 97 -5.77 -7.72 -13.94
N GLN A 98 -6.87 -7.33 -13.29
CA GLN A 98 -7.48 -6.00 -13.45
C GLN A 98 -6.66 -4.87 -12.85
N PHE A 99 -5.73 -5.19 -11.95
CA PHE A 99 -4.90 -4.19 -11.31
C PHE A 99 -3.85 -3.60 -12.27
N TYR A 100 -3.13 -4.44 -13.02
CA TYR A 100 -2.19 -3.99 -14.08
C TYR A 100 -2.86 -3.23 -15.23
N GLN A 101 -4.19 -3.22 -15.26
CA GLN A 101 -5.01 -2.60 -16.30
C GLN A 101 -5.56 -1.23 -15.88
N LEU A 102 -5.30 -0.79 -14.63
CA LEU A 102 -5.62 0.59 -14.22
C LEU A 102 -4.77 1.60 -15.00
N PRO A 103 -5.39 2.69 -15.51
CA PRO A 103 -4.64 3.77 -16.14
C PRO A 103 -3.56 4.30 -15.19
N GLY A 104 -2.31 4.39 -15.66
CA GLY A 104 -1.18 4.93 -14.89
C GLY A 104 -0.43 3.92 -14.01
N ILE A 105 -0.93 2.70 -13.80
CA ILE A 105 -0.19 1.70 -13.01
C ILE A 105 1.11 1.26 -13.68
N ASN A 106 1.12 1.07 -14.99
CA ASN A 106 2.34 0.75 -15.73
C ASN A 106 3.36 1.89 -15.68
N GLU A 107 2.90 3.15 -15.64
CA GLU A 107 3.77 4.32 -15.52
C GLU A 107 4.37 4.43 -14.11
N LEU A 108 3.57 4.18 -13.07
CA LEU A 108 4.02 4.09 -11.68
C LEU A 108 5.05 2.97 -11.48
N ILE A 109 4.79 1.79 -12.03
CA ILE A 109 5.73 0.66 -12.02
C ILE A 109 7.05 1.07 -12.68
N GLY A 110 7.02 1.67 -13.88
CA GLY A 110 8.22 2.13 -14.57
C GLY A 110 8.99 3.20 -13.77
N LYS A 111 8.29 4.11 -13.09
CA LYS A 111 8.93 5.11 -12.19
C LYS A 111 9.58 4.45 -10.97
N VAL A 112 8.93 3.45 -10.37
CA VAL A 112 9.47 2.69 -9.23
C VAL A 112 10.68 1.86 -9.67
N GLU A 113 10.59 1.15 -10.79
CA GLU A 113 11.70 0.37 -11.35
C GLU A 113 12.90 1.26 -11.67
N ALA A 114 12.67 2.41 -12.30
CA ALA A 114 13.72 3.40 -12.57
C ALA A 114 14.34 3.94 -11.26
N ALA A 115 13.53 4.22 -10.24
CA ALA A 115 14.03 4.69 -8.94
C ALA A 115 14.84 3.62 -8.21
N VAL A 116 14.41 2.35 -8.25
CA VAL A 116 15.12 1.20 -7.69
C VAL A 116 16.44 0.98 -8.42
N LEU A 117 16.43 0.97 -9.76
CA LEU A 117 17.63 0.81 -10.58
C LEU A 117 18.63 1.95 -10.35
N ASN A 118 18.16 3.20 -10.29
CA ASN A 118 19.03 4.34 -10.00
C ASN A 118 19.62 4.21 -8.58
N ARG A 119 18.83 3.84 -7.58
CA ARG A 119 19.32 3.63 -6.21
C ARG A 119 20.30 2.45 -6.13
N LEU A 120 20.05 1.34 -6.82
CA LEU A 120 20.97 0.19 -6.91
C LEU A 120 22.26 0.57 -7.63
N TYR A 121 22.18 1.39 -8.67
CA TYR A 121 23.35 1.91 -9.38
C TYR A 121 24.19 2.82 -8.48
N GLN A 122 23.55 3.71 -7.72
CA GLN A 122 24.24 4.55 -6.72
C GLN A 122 24.89 3.71 -5.62
N ILE A 123 24.24 2.64 -5.15
CA ILE A 123 24.84 1.70 -4.19
C ILE A 123 26.03 0.97 -4.81
N LYS A 124 25.91 0.48 -6.05
CA LYS A 124 27.03 -0.18 -6.76
C LYS A 124 28.19 0.78 -7.01
N LEU A 125 27.93 2.02 -7.38
CA LEU A 125 28.94 3.07 -7.51
C LEU A 125 29.60 3.35 -6.15
N LEU A 126 28.82 3.43 -5.08
CA LEU A 126 29.34 3.59 -3.72
C LEU A 126 30.21 2.40 -3.31
N ASP A 127 29.81 1.16 -3.64
CA ASP A 127 30.62 -0.04 -3.42
C ASP A 127 31.92 -0.02 -4.23
N VAL A 128 31.89 0.45 -5.48
CA VAL A 128 33.09 0.62 -6.32
C VAL A 128 33.99 1.74 -5.80
N LEU A 129 33.43 2.80 -5.21
CA LEU A 129 34.19 3.90 -4.60
C LEU A 129 34.77 3.51 -3.24
N ILE A 130 34.05 2.70 -2.44
CA ILE A 130 34.51 2.17 -1.15
C ILE A 130 35.54 1.07 -1.34
N ARG A 131 35.35 0.20 -2.35
CA ARG A 131 36.30 -0.85 -2.75
C ARG A 131 37.25 -0.41 -3.85
N GLY A 132 37.32 0.90 -4.12
CA GLY A 132 38.19 1.44 -5.16
C GLY A 132 39.61 1.28 -4.71
N VAL A 133 40.38 0.42 -5.39
CA VAL A 133 41.77 0.03 -5.06
C VAL A 133 41.87 -1.05 -3.99
#